data_AF-A0A1H9ZFP4-F1
#
_entry.id   AF-A0A1H9ZFP4-F1
#
_cell.length_a   1.000
_cell.length_b   1.000
_cell.length_c   1.000
_cell.angle_alpha   90.00
_cell.angle_beta   90.00
_cell.angle_gamma   90.00
#
_symmetry.space_group_name_H-M   'P 1'
#
loop_
_entity.id
_entity.type
_entity.pdbx_description
1 polymer ?
#
loop_
_entity_poly.entity_id
_entity_poly.type
_entity_poly.pdbx_seq_one_letter_code
_entity_poly.pdbx_strand_id
1 'polypeptide(L)'
;MNKKIVQVYCGTGKGKTTAAVGQCIRAASMGYEVIIIQFLKGKDAEEFSFLSKLEPDIKLFRFEKEEEFYLNLTEEQQIEERENIINGFNFARKVIETGGCDVLVLDEVLGLIELGIITTEDLIKLIQLRDDYVQLVMTGHNLSDELAEYVDVISEIRPIKE
;
A
#
# COMPACT_ATOMS: atom_id res chain seq x y z
N MET A 1 -17.40 2.44 13.52
CA MET A 1 -16.10 2.22 14.20
C MET A 1 -15.48 3.60 14.42
N ASN A 2 -15.15 3.95 15.66
CA ASN A 2 -14.42 5.18 15.96
C ASN A 2 -12.92 4.88 15.87
N LYS A 3 -12.21 5.70 15.07
CA LYS A 3 -10.74 5.90 14.97
C LYS A 3 -10.02 5.29 13.76
N LYS A 4 -9.54 6.16 12.86
CA LYS A 4 -8.12 6.50 12.58
C LYS A 4 -7.02 5.43 12.65
N ILE A 5 -7.24 4.14 12.47
CA ILE A 5 -6.11 3.20 12.57
C ILE A 5 -5.18 3.34 11.34
N VAL A 6 -3.95 3.79 11.57
CA VAL A 6 -2.80 3.57 10.68
C VAL A 6 -2.14 2.26 11.12
N GLN A 7 -2.08 1.29 10.21
CA GLN A 7 -1.46 0.01 10.48
C GLN A 7 -0.35 -0.29 9.50
N VAL A 8 0.75 -0.86 9.99
CA VAL A 8 1.86 -1.33 9.17
C VAL A 8 2.07 -2.83 9.36
N TYR A 9 2.22 -3.55 8.25
CA TYR A 9 2.83 -4.87 8.21
C TYR A 9 4.23 -4.76 7.61
N CYS A 10 5.26 -4.91 8.43
CA CYS A 10 6.66 -4.79 8.02
C CYS A 10 7.46 -6.08 8.27
N GLY A 11 8.75 -6.08 7.92
CA GLY A 11 9.67 -7.19 8.17
C GLY A 11 9.98 -8.05 6.94
N THR A 12 10.95 -8.94 7.09
CA THR A 12 11.47 -9.78 5.99
C THR A 12 10.65 -11.04 5.74
N GLY A 13 9.69 -11.36 6.60
CA GLY A 13 8.85 -12.53 6.45
C GLY A 13 7.79 -12.40 5.34
N LYS A 14 7.37 -13.55 4.82
CA LYS A 14 6.23 -13.66 3.90
C LYS A 14 4.92 -13.49 4.66
N GLY A 15 3.93 -12.87 4.03
CA GLY A 15 2.56 -12.75 4.56
C GLY A 15 2.09 -11.33 4.88
N LYS A 16 2.92 -10.29 4.65
CA LYS A 16 2.53 -8.88 4.86
C LYS A 16 1.35 -8.48 3.99
N THR A 17 1.50 -8.63 2.67
CA THR A 17 0.41 -8.41 1.71
C THR A 17 -0.79 -9.30 1.99
N THR A 18 -0.58 -10.59 2.29
CA THR A 18 -1.67 -11.53 2.59
C THR A 18 -2.48 -11.08 3.82
N ALA A 19 -1.82 -10.60 4.87
CA ALA A 19 -2.49 -10.08 6.06
C ALA A 19 -3.30 -8.82 5.73
N ALA A 20 -2.74 -7.90 4.94
CA ALA A 20 -3.46 -6.71 4.47
C ALA A 20 -4.69 -7.07 3.62
N VAL A 21 -4.54 -7.97 2.64
CA VAL A 21 -5.66 -8.47 1.81
C VAL A 21 -6.72 -9.18 2.65
N GLY A 22 -6.33 -9.97 3.65
CA GLY A 22 -7.28 -10.58 4.57
C GLY A 22 -8.12 -9.56 5.34
N GLN A 23 -7.53 -8.40 5.69
CA GLN A 23 -8.30 -7.29 6.27
C GLN A 23 -9.26 -6.67 5.26
N CYS A 24 -8.84 -6.47 4.01
CA CYS A 24 -9.69 -5.95 2.94
C CYS A 24 -10.94 -6.80 2.76
N ILE A 25 -10.77 -8.12 2.65
CA ILE A 25 -11.90 -9.05 2.47
C ILE A 25 -12.85 -8.98 3.67
N ARG A 26 -12.31 -8.91 4.89
CA ARG A 26 -13.13 -8.77 6.10
C ARG A 26 -13.90 -7.44 6.10
N ALA A 27 -13.25 -6.33 5.77
CA ALA A 27 -13.90 -5.01 5.71
C ALA A 27 -15.03 -4.99 4.66
N ALA A 28 -14.75 -5.47 3.44
CA ALA A 28 -15.75 -5.57 2.38
C ALA A 28 -16.95 -6.45 2.81
N SER A 29 -16.71 -7.56 3.52
CA SER A 29 -17.79 -8.41 4.05
C SER A 29 -18.71 -7.70 5.07
N MET A 30 -18.25 -6.59 5.65
CA MET A 30 -19.02 -5.73 6.55
C MET A 30 -19.67 -4.54 5.84
N GLY A 31 -19.54 -4.45 4.51
CA GLY A 31 -20.11 -3.38 3.69
C GLY A 31 -19.24 -2.12 3.57
N TYR A 32 -17.95 -2.20 3.92
CA TYR A 32 -17.01 -1.09 3.75
C TYR A 32 -16.41 -1.05 2.34
N GLU A 33 -16.25 0.14 1.79
CA GLU A 33 -15.56 0.34 0.51
C GLU A 33 -14.04 0.23 0.70
N VAL A 34 -13.39 -0.61 -0.10
CA VAL A 34 -11.96 -0.87 0.02
C VAL A 34 -11.22 -0.51 -1.27
N ILE A 35 -10.10 0.20 -1.11
CA ILE A 35 -9.15 0.46 -2.20
C ILE A 35 -7.79 -0.13 -1.82
N ILE A 36 -7.20 -0.87 -2.76
CA ILE A 36 -5.85 -1.40 -2.66
C ILE A 36 -5.02 -0.80 -3.79
N ILE A 37 -3.88 -0.22 -3.45
CA ILE A 37 -2.89 0.27 -4.40
C ILE A 37 -1.62 -0.55 -4.16
N GLN A 38 -1.13 -1.22 -5.18
CA GLN A 38 0.12 -1.99 -5.11
C GLN A 38 1.23 -1.25 -5.82
N PHE A 39 2.41 -1.26 -5.21
CA PHE A 39 3.61 -0.64 -5.74
C PHE A 39 4.69 -1.70 -5.99
N LEU A 40 5.62 -1.40 -6.91
CA LEU A 40 6.84 -2.16 -7.21
C LEU A 40 6.64 -3.57 -7.79
N LYS A 41 5.39 -3.99 -8.03
CA LYS A 41 5.04 -5.35 -8.49
C LYS A 41 4.96 -5.52 -10.01
N GLY A 42 5.05 -4.43 -10.77
CA GLY A 42 4.75 -4.44 -12.19
C GLY A 42 3.24 -4.52 -12.48
N LYS A 43 2.87 -4.32 -13.74
CA LYS A 43 1.49 -4.20 -14.19
C LYS A 43 0.70 -5.51 -14.07
N ASP A 44 1.31 -6.62 -14.48
CA ASP A 44 0.64 -7.91 -14.66
C ASP A 44 0.91 -8.91 -13.53
N ALA A 45 1.21 -8.42 -12.32
CA ALA A 45 1.35 -9.29 -11.16
C ALA A 45 0.09 -10.16 -10.97
N GLU A 46 0.19 -11.46 -11.25
CA GLU A 46 -0.94 -12.39 -11.12
C GLU A 46 -1.40 -12.52 -9.67
N GLU A 47 -0.49 -12.24 -8.73
CA GLU A 47 -0.73 -12.25 -7.29
C GLU A 47 -1.95 -11.36 -6.96
N PHE A 48 -3.00 -11.97 -6.41
CA PHE A 48 -4.26 -11.32 -6.04
C PHE A 48 -5.09 -10.70 -7.19
N SER A 49 -4.81 -11.05 -8.46
CA SER A 49 -5.63 -10.64 -9.61
C SER A 49 -7.12 -10.98 -9.48
N PHE A 50 -7.45 -12.04 -8.74
CA PHE A 50 -8.83 -12.44 -8.41
C PHE A 50 -9.61 -11.34 -7.67
N LEU A 51 -8.95 -10.45 -6.94
CA LEU A 51 -9.62 -9.35 -6.21
C LEU A 51 -10.37 -8.40 -7.13
N SER A 52 -9.96 -8.27 -8.40
CA SER A 52 -10.70 -7.47 -9.40
C SER A 52 -12.15 -7.96 -9.62
N LYS A 53 -12.44 -9.24 -9.33
CA LYS A 53 -13.80 -9.80 -9.41
C LYS A 53 -14.69 -9.39 -8.24
N LEU A 54 -14.12 -8.73 -7.23
CA LEU A 54 -14.84 -8.26 -6.04
C LEU A 54 -15.24 -6.79 -6.15
N GLU A 55 -15.11 -6.18 -7.33
CA GLU A 55 -15.68 -4.86 -7.58
C GLU A 55 -17.23 -4.90 -7.52
N PRO A 56 -17.87 -3.83 -7.00
CA PRO A 56 -17.27 -2.54 -6.59
C PRO A 56 -16.70 -2.53 -5.16
N ASP A 57 -16.90 -3.58 -4.37
CA ASP A 57 -16.59 -3.61 -2.93
C ASP A 57 -15.08 -3.50 -2.63
N ILE A 58 -14.24 -4.12 -3.49
CA ILE A 58 -12.79 -4.00 -3.44
C ILE A 58 -12.27 -3.58 -4.82
N LYS A 59 -11.57 -2.45 -4.88
CA LYS A 59 -10.90 -1.95 -6.08
C LYS A 59 -9.39 -2.09 -5.95
N LEU A 60 -8.76 -2.69 -6.95
CA LEU A 60 -7.31 -2.92 -6.99
C LEU A 60 -6.69 -2.06 -8.10
N PHE A 61 -5.70 -1.23 -7.73
CA PHE A 61 -4.99 -0.36 -8.65
C PHE A 61 -3.51 -0.67 -8.69
N ARG A 62 -2.96 -0.63 -9.90
CA ARG A 62 -1.53 -0.63 -10.23
C ARG A 62 -1.30 0.44 -11.29
N PHE A 63 -0.22 1.18 -11.16
CA PHE A 63 0.07 2.32 -12.03
C PHE A 63 1.28 2.05 -12.93
N GLU A 64 2.11 1.09 -12.56
CA GLU A 64 3.20 0.53 -13.35
C GLU A 64 2.75 0.14 -14.76
N LYS A 65 3.63 0.36 -15.73
CA LYS A 65 3.45 -0.01 -17.14
C LYS A 65 4.29 -1.22 -17.52
N GLU A 66 5.43 -1.41 -16.87
CA GLU A 66 6.31 -2.55 -17.08
C GLU A 66 5.70 -3.81 -16.46
N GLU A 67 5.94 -4.97 -17.09
CA GLU A 67 5.38 -6.25 -16.64
C GLU A 67 6.14 -6.82 -15.42
N GLU A 68 7.42 -6.51 -15.32
CA GLU A 68 8.34 -7.02 -14.30
C GLU A 68 8.32 -6.19 -13.00
N PHE A 69 8.80 -6.79 -11.92
CA PHE A 69 9.04 -6.07 -10.66
C PHE A 69 10.04 -4.92 -10.87
N TYR A 70 9.84 -3.80 -10.19
CA TYR A 70 10.66 -2.59 -10.37
C TYR A 70 12.17 -2.85 -10.25
N LEU A 71 12.58 -3.71 -9.31
CA LEU A 71 13.98 -4.08 -9.07
C LEU A 71 14.60 -4.94 -10.19
N ASN A 72 13.79 -5.56 -11.05
CA ASN A 72 14.24 -6.36 -12.19
C ASN A 72 14.39 -5.54 -13.47
N LEU A 73 13.91 -4.29 -13.47
CA LEU A 73 13.96 -3.40 -14.63
C LEU A 73 15.37 -2.87 -14.87
N THR A 74 15.66 -2.47 -16.10
CA THR A 74 16.87 -1.71 -16.42
C THR A 74 16.81 -0.30 -15.81
N GLU A 75 17.95 0.36 -15.63
CA GLU A 75 18.00 1.72 -15.08
C GLU A 75 17.15 2.72 -15.89
N GLU A 76 17.15 2.60 -17.22
CA GLU A 76 16.35 3.44 -18.11
C GLU A 76 14.85 3.24 -17.87
N GLN A 77 14.39 1.98 -17.80
CA GLN A 77 13.01 1.65 -17.47
C GLN A 77 12.63 2.10 -16.06
N GLN A 78 13.53 1.96 -15.07
CA GLN A 78 13.29 2.42 -13.71
C GLN A 78 13.07 3.93 -13.63
N ILE A 79 13.76 4.72 -14.45
CA ILE A 79 13.57 6.18 -14.52
C ILE A 79 12.17 6.50 -15.03
N GLU A 80 11.73 5.87 -16.11
CA GLU A 80 10.40 6.08 -16.67
C GLU A 80 9.30 5.59 -15.71
N GLU A 81 9.53 4.46 -15.06
CA GLU A 81 8.55 3.82 -14.19
C GLU A 81 8.34 4.56 -12.87
N ARG A 82 9.34 5.33 -12.40
CA ARG A 82 9.21 6.20 -11.23
C ARG A 82 8.03 7.17 -11.35
N GLU A 83 7.82 7.76 -12.52
CA GLU A 83 6.71 8.69 -12.73
C GLU A 83 5.35 7.98 -12.59
N ASN A 84 5.24 6.75 -13.09
CA ASN A 84 4.03 5.95 -12.96
C ASN A 84 3.74 5.60 -11.49
N ILE A 85 4.77 5.22 -10.74
CA ILE A 85 4.67 4.94 -9.29
C ILE A 85 4.26 6.20 -8.50
N ILE A 86 4.86 7.35 -8.82
CA ILE A 86 4.50 8.64 -8.21
C ILE A 86 3.03 8.98 -8.50
N ASN A 87 2.53 8.69 -9.70
CA ASN A 87 1.11 8.85 -10.03
C ASN A 87 0.21 7.98 -9.15
N GLY A 88 0.61 6.73 -8.86
CA GLY A 88 -0.09 5.87 -7.91
C GLY A 88 -0.11 6.42 -6.49
N PHE A 89 1.01 6.98 -6.03
CA PHE A 89 1.09 7.65 -4.72
C PHE A 89 0.19 8.90 -4.67
N ASN A 90 0.18 9.72 -5.72
CA ASN A 90 -0.71 10.89 -5.82
C ASN A 90 -2.19 10.48 -5.91
N PHE A 91 -2.50 9.34 -6.52
CA PHE A 91 -3.85 8.77 -6.49
C PHE A 91 -4.25 8.39 -5.06
N ALA A 92 -3.37 7.76 -4.27
CA ALA A 92 -3.61 7.48 -2.86
C ALA A 92 -3.95 8.76 -2.06
N ARG A 93 -3.20 9.83 -2.28
CA ARG A 93 -3.48 11.16 -1.68
C ARG A 93 -4.88 11.64 -2.01
N LYS A 94 -5.27 11.58 -3.28
CA LYS A 94 -6.59 12.01 -3.74
C LYS A 94 -7.72 11.15 -3.15
N VAL A 95 -7.53 9.83 -3.05
CA VAL A 95 -8.49 8.93 -2.40
C VAL A 95 -8.73 9.35 -0.96
N ILE A 96 -7.66 9.64 -0.23
CA ILE A 96 -7.75 10.13 1.15
C ILE A 96 -8.47 11.48 1.22
N GLU A 97 -8.06 12.46 0.43
CA GLU A 97 -8.62 13.83 0.46
C GLU A 97 -10.11 13.87 0.11
N THR A 98 -10.56 12.96 -0.76
CA THR A 98 -11.96 12.88 -1.19
C THR A 98 -12.82 11.99 -0.32
N GLY A 99 -12.23 11.23 0.62
CA GLY A 99 -12.94 10.22 1.41
C GLY A 99 -13.50 9.09 0.54
N GLY A 100 -12.79 8.70 -0.52
CA GLY A 100 -13.29 7.78 -1.55
C GLY A 100 -13.36 6.29 -1.17
N CYS A 101 -13.01 5.94 0.07
CA CYS A 101 -13.13 4.59 0.62
C CYS A 101 -13.06 4.60 2.15
N ASP A 102 -13.53 3.53 2.79
CA ASP A 102 -13.40 3.33 4.24
C ASP A 102 -12.05 2.71 4.62
N VAL A 103 -11.46 1.87 3.75
CA VAL A 103 -10.16 1.22 3.96
C VAL A 103 -9.27 1.42 2.74
N LEU A 104 -8.10 2.03 2.96
CA LEU A 104 -7.06 2.19 1.96
C LEU A 104 -5.85 1.33 2.31
N VAL A 105 -5.42 0.49 1.38
CA VAL A 105 -4.19 -0.30 1.48
C VAL A 105 -3.16 0.19 0.50
N LEU A 106 -1.96 0.47 1.00
CA LEU A 106 -0.77 0.84 0.24
C LEU A 106 0.26 -0.29 0.35
N ASP A 107 0.16 -1.26 -0.55
CA ASP A 107 0.99 -2.46 -0.56
C ASP A 107 2.36 -2.16 -1.16
N GLU A 108 3.43 -2.48 -0.43
CA GLU A 108 4.85 -2.19 -0.73
C GLU A 108 5.22 -0.69 -0.76
N VAL A 109 4.41 0.17 -0.14
CA VAL A 109 4.67 1.62 -0.08
C VAL A 109 5.95 1.98 0.67
N LEU A 110 6.35 1.18 1.68
CA LEU A 110 7.61 1.43 2.39
C LEU A 110 8.83 1.23 1.48
N GLY A 111 8.71 0.35 0.48
CA GLY A 111 9.74 0.17 -0.55
C GLY A 111 9.96 1.42 -1.40
N LEU A 112 8.96 2.28 -1.55
CA LEU A 112 9.12 3.56 -2.26
C LEU A 112 10.08 4.51 -1.54
N ILE A 113 10.11 4.47 -0.21
CA ILE A 113 11.05 5.25 0.60
C ILE A 113 12.46 4.66 0.46
N GLU A 114 12.59 3.33 0.56
CA GLU A 114 13.86 2.62 0.41
C GLU A 114 14.54 2.90 -0.94
N LEU A 115 13.75 3.01 -2.00
CA LEU A 115 14.20 3.32 -3.36
C LEU A 115 14.32 4.83 -3.64
N GLY A 116 14.05 5.68 -2.65
CA GLY A 116 14.08 7.14 -2.80
C GLY A 116 13.12 7.67 -3.87
N ILE A 117 12.00 6.97 -4.11
CA ILE A 117 10.94 7.39 -5.03
C ILE A 117 10.06 8.45 -4.35
N ILE A 118 9.78 8.25 -3.06
CA ILE A 118 9.18 9.25 -2.17
C ILE A 118 10.04 9.40 -0.91
N THR A 119 9.79 10.45 -0.13
CA THR A 119 10.43 10.66 1.17
C THR A 119 9.57 10.14 2.32
N THR A 120 10.17 9.91 3.50
CA THR A 120 9.42 9.62 4.74
C THR A 120 8.38 10.71 5.02
N GLU A 121 8.77 11.97 4.83
CA GLU A 121 7.93 13.15 5.02
C GLU A 121 6.70 13.14 4.10
N ASP A 122 6.82 12.66 2.86
CA ASP A 122 5.67 12.54 1.95
C ASP A 122 4.63 11.56 2.50
N LEU A 123 5.08 10.44 3.07
CA LEU A 123 4.20 9.44 3.66
C LEU A 123 3.61 9.91 5.00
N ILE A 124 4.37 10.65 5.81
CA ILE A 124 3.85 11.30 7.04
C ILE A 124 2.74 12.29 6.68
N LYS A 125 2.95 13.14 5.66
CA LYS A 125 1.92 14.06 5.16
C LYS A 125 0.67 13.32 4.70
N LEU A 126 0.83 12.20 3.98
CA LEU A 126 -0.30 11.36 3.57
C LEU A 126 -1.11 10.87 4.77
N ILE A 127 -0.44 10.38 5.81
CA ILE A 127 -1.08 9.91 7.05
C ILE A 127 -1.83 11.06 7.73
N GLN A 128 -1.24 12.24 7.79
CA GLN A 128 -1.81 13.42 8.45
C GLN A 128 -2.99 14.06 7.67
N LEU A 129 -3.02 13.94 6.34
CA LEU A 129 -4.11 14.42 5.48
C LEU A 129 -5.42 13.63 5.69
N ARG A 130 -5.34 12.48 6.35
CA ARG A 130 -6.45 11.53 6.42
C ARG A 130 -7.58 12.00 7.32
N ASP A 131 -8.80 11.95 6.78
CA ASP A 131 -10.03 12.14 7.55
C ASP A 131 -10.20 11.02 8.58
N ASP A 132 -10.98 11.30 9.63
CA ASP A 132 -11.10 10.48 10.83
C ASP A 132 -11.69 9.08 10.60
N TYR A 133 -12.28 8.87 9.41
CA TYR A 133 -13.06 7.70 9.03
C TYR A 133 -12.30 6.66 8.19
N VAL A 134 -11.16 7.01 7.59
CA VAL A 134 -10.42 6.09 6.72
C VAL A 134 -9.42 5.27 7.54
N GLN A 135 -9.47 3.95 7.44
CA GLN A 135 -8.41 3.07 7.91
C GLN A 135 -7.30 2.99 6.85
N LEU A 136 -6.04 3.18 7.27
CA LEU A 136 -4.88 3.10 6.37
C LEU A 136 -4.03 1.88 6.75
N VAL A 137 -3.75 1.01 5.79
CA VAL A 137 -2.84 -0.13 5.95
C VAL A 137 -1.68 0.03 4.99
N MET A 138 -0.45 -0.09 5.48
CA MET A 138 0.77 0.01 4.70
C MET A 138 1.58 -1.28 4.84
N THR A 139 2.28 -1.68 3.79
CA THR A 139 3.19 -2.83 3.84
C THR A 139 4.55 -2.49 3.26
N GLY A 140 5.55 -3.30 3.61
CA GLY A 140 6.88 -3.29 3.01
C GLY A 140 7.92 -3.88 3.95
N HIS A 141 9.19 -3.67 3.69
CA HIS A 141 10.26 -4.33 4.46
C HIS A 141 10.63 -3.55 5.72
N ASN A 142 11.10 -2.31 5.55
CA ASN A 142 11.60 -1.52 6.68
C ASN A 142 10.66 -0.36 7.01
N LEU A 143 10.26 -0.28 8.28
CA LEU A 143 9.58 0.88 8.85
C LEU A 143 10.63 1.71 9.60
N SER A 144 10.83 2.98 9.21
CA SER A 144 11.74 3.88 9.93
C SER A 144 11.17 4.28 11.29
N ASP A 145 12.05 4.53 12.27
CA ASP A 145 11.64 5.03 13.60
C ASP A 145 10.84 6.34 13.49
N GLU A 146 11.24 7.22 12.57
CA GLU A 146 10.55 8.48 12.27
C GLU A 146 9.10 8.25 11.81
N LEU A 147 8.86 7.29 10.91
CA LEU A 147 7.51 6.99 10.43
C LEU A 147 6.70 6.22 11.50
N ALA A 148 7.36 5.39 12.30
CA ALA A 148 6.72 4.60 13.35
C ALA A 148 5.98 5.46 14.38
N GLU A 149 6.43 6.69 14.63
CA GLU A 149 5.74 7.64 15.52
C GLU A 149 4.32 8.02 15.05
N TYR A 150 4.03 7.86 13.75
CA TYR A 150 2.74 8.18 13.12
C TYR A 150 1.86 6.94 12.88
N VAL A 151 2.28 5.76 13.34
CA VAL A 151 1.59 4.48 13.10
C VAL A 151 0.98 3.96 14.41
N ASP A 152 -0.31 3.66 14.39
CA ASP A 152 -1.02 3.15 15.59
C ASP A 152 -0.72 1.67 15.87
N VAL A 153 -0.55 0.86 14.81
CA VAL A 153 -0.35 -0.59 14.92
C VAL A 153 0.78 -1.03 14.02
N ILE A 154 1.83 -1.61 14.59
CA ILE A 154 2.97 -2.15 13.86
C ILE A 154 3.05 -3.66 14.10
N SER A 155 2.98 -4.42 13.01
CA SER A 155 3.15 -5.87 13.01
C SER A 155 4.38 -6.24 12.19
N GLU A 156 5.44 -6.66 12.87
CA GLU A 156 6.65 -7.16 12.20
C GLU A 156 6.54 -8.67 11.96
N ILE A 157 6.60 -9.07 10.69
CA ILE A 157 6.56 -10.47 10.27
C ILE A 157 8.00 -10.92 10.00
N ARG A 158 8.46 -11.91 10.77
CA ARG A 158 9.80 -12.50 10.65
C ARG A 158 9.69 -13.97 10.23
N PRO A 159 10.56 -14.47 9.33
CA PRO A 159 10.61 -15.89 9.03
C PRO A 159 11.20 -16.65 10.22
N ILE A 160 10.44 -17.61 10.77
CA ILE A 160 10.94 -18.54 11.80
C ILE A 160 11.55 -19.79 11.14
N LYS A 161 11.02 -20.16 9.97
CA LYS A 161 11.46 -21.28 9.13
C LYS A 161 10.98 -21.04 7.70
N GLU A 162 11.77 -21.46 6.72
CA GLU A 162 11.39 -21.53 5.31
C GLU A 162 10.89 -22.92 4.91
#